data_AF-A0A6L8U2V1-F1
#
_entry.id   AF-A0A6L8U2V1-F1
#
_cell.length_a   1.000
_cell.length_b   1.000
_cell.length_c   1.000
_cell.angle_alpha   90.00
_cell.angle_beta   90.00
_cell.angle_gamma   90.00
#
_symmetry.space_group_name_H-M   'P 1'
#
loop_
_entity.id
_entity.type
_entity.pdbx_description
1 polymer ?
#
loop_
_entity_poly.entity_id
_entity_poly.type
_entity_poly.pdbx_seq_one_letter_code
_entity_poly.pdbx_strand_id
1 'polypeptide(L)'
;GIQLSSFSGGNLRNAIPREAFSVIAAESIHSQEIIDRIGEFSFKLKDEFADLEKDLKLAIEECETPPTVMDGESQQKLIKALECCPHGVIAWSKDMEDLVETSSNLASVNFAGNNRIRIVTTQRSSVESSKHEIAGIVGECLKLAGANVVHSDGYPGWKPDPGSEILKITSESYEKLF
;
A
#
# COMPACT_ATOMS: atom_id res chain seq x y z
N GLY A 1 -4.53 -11.76 -24.48
CA GLY A 1 -4.28 -10.69 -23.47
C GLY A 1 -4.28 -11.28 -22.07
N ILE A 2 -3.67 -10.62 -21.06
CA ILE A 2 -3.63 -11.13 -19.67
C ILE A 2 -4.88 -10.66 -18.90
N GLN A 3 -5.55 -11.59 -18.24
CA GLN A 3 -6.75 -11.36 -17.43
C GLN A 3 -6.53 -11.76 -15.98
N LEU A 4 -7.02 -10.96 -15.04
CA LEU A 4 -6.90 -11.19 -13.61
C LEU A 4 -8.07 -12.04 -13.12
N SER A 5 -7.80 -13.15 -12.42
CA SER A 5 -8.83 -13.97 -11.78
C SER A 5 -9.01 -13.60 -10.30
N SER A 6 -7.91 -13.48 -9.57
CA SER A 6 -7.93 -13.16 -8.14
C SER A 6 -6.69 -12.37 -7.73
N PHE A 7 -6.83 -11.56 -6.69
CA PHE A 7 -5.73 -10.87 -6.03
C PHE A 7 -5.95 -10.87 -4.52
N SER A 8 -4.88 -11.17 -3.78
CA SER A 8 -4.84 -11.16 -2.32
C SER A 8 -3.48 -10.63 -1.88
N GLY A 9 -3.45 -9.39 -1.40
CA GLY A 9 -2.23 -8.74 -0.91
C GLY A 9 -2.46 -8.04 0.42
N GLY A 10 -1.55 -8.27 1.37
CA GLY A 10 -1.66 -7.74 2.72
C GLY A 10 -2.83 -8.30 3.54
N ASN A 11 -2.91 -7.92 4.81
CA ASN A 11 -3.94 -8.41 5.72
C ASN A 11 -4.32 -7.34 6.75
N LEU A 12 -3.36 -6.94 7.58
CA LEU A 12 -3.57 -5.99 8.67
C LEU A 12 -3.55 -4.55 8.19
N ARG A 13 -4.54 -3.75 8.60
CA ARG A 13 -4.70 -2.33 8.21
C ARG A 13 -3.49 -1.44 8.51
N ASN A 14 -2.72 -1.77 9.53
CA ASN A 14 -1.62 -0.95 10.06
C ASN A 14 -0.23 -1.56 9.82
N ALA A 15 -0.16 -2.67 9.07
CA ALA A 15 1.10 -3.29 8.66
C ALA A 15 1.38 -2.97 7.18
N ILE A 16 2.65 -2.81 6.85
CA ILE A 16 3.09 -2.79 5.45
C ILE A 16 2.92 -4.23 4.91
N PRO A 17 2.23 -4.44 3.78
CA PRO A 17 2.07 -5.78 3.19
C PRO A 17 3.43 -6.42 2.90
N ARG A 18 3.59 -7.69 3.30
CA ARG A 18 4.82 -8.47 3.05
C ARG A 18 4.66 -9.51 1.95
N GLU A 19 3.42 -9.78 1.57
CA GLU A 19 3.08 -10.81 0.60
C GLU A 19 1.85 -10.37 -0.20
N ALA A 20 1.85 -10.75 -1.47
CA ALA A 20 0.72 -10.63 -2.37
C ALA A 20 0.73 -11.78 -3.38
N PHE A 21 -0.46 -12.26 -3.71
CA PHE A 21 -0.68 -13.39 -4.60
C PHE A 21 -1.76 -13.02 -5.61
N SER A 22 -1.57 -13.50 -6.84
CA SER A 22 -2.49 -13.23 -7.94
C SER A 22 -2.59 -14.44 -8.85
N VAL A 23 -3.81 -14.74 -9.31
CA VAL A 23 -4.03 -15.72 -10.39
C VAL A 23 -4.36 -14.94 -11.65
N ILE A 24 -3.60 -15.19 -12.72
CA ILE A 24 -3.81 -14.59 -14.04
C ILE A 24 -4.12 -15.68 -15.07
N ALA A 25 -4.90 -15.35 -16.08
CA ALA A 25 -5.16 -16.16 -17.25
C ALA A 25 -4.61 -15.47 -18.50
N ALA A 26 -4.00 -16.25 -19.38
CA ALA A 26 -3.51 -15.79 -20.68
C ALA A 26 -3.61 -16.95 -21.69
N GLU A 27 -3.52 -16.63 -22.98
CA GLU A 27 -3.41 -17.67 -24.00
C GLU A 27 -2.09 -18.42 -23.84
N SER A 28 -2.13 -19.75 -23.98
CA SER A 28 -0.97 -20.62 -23.74
C SER A 28 0.25 -20.28 -24.60
N ILE A 29 0.04 -19.69 -25.79
CA ILE A 29 1.11 -19.22 -26.67
C ILE A 29 2.01 -18.15 -26.01
N HIS A 30 1.50 -17.44 -25.00
CA HIS A 30 2.24 -16.41 -24.27
C HIS A 30 2.86 -16.91 -22.95
N SER A 31 2.68 -18.19 -22.57
CA SER A 31 3.13 -18.70 -21.25
C SER A 31 4.63 -18.45 -21.03
N GLN A 32 5.47 -18.85 -21.98
CA GLN A 32 6.92 -18.67 -21.87
C GLN A 32 7.32 -17.19 -21.79
N GLU A 33 6.71 -16.33 -22.62
CA GLU A 33 7.00 -14.89 -22.59
C GLU A 33 6.67 -14.27 -21.22
N ILE A 34 5.56 -14.68 -20.60
CA ILE A 34 5.16 -14.19 -19.28
C ILE A 34 6.17 -14.64 -18.21
N ILE A 35 6.57 -15.92 -18.24
CA ILE A 35 7.57 -16.48 -17.32
C ILE A 35 8.89 -15.72 -17.44
N ASP A 36 9.36 -15.49 -18.67
CA ASP A 36 10.62 -14.79 -18.93
C ASP A 36 10.55 -13.33 -18.42
N ARG A 37 9.47 -12.60 -18.72
CA ARG A 37 9.27 -11.22 -18.26
C ARG A 37 9.21 -11.11 -16.73
N ILE A 38 8.55 -12.05 -16.06
CA ILE A 38 8.50 -12.09 -14.59
C ILE A 38 9.87 -12.42 -14.03
N GLY A 39 10.64 -13.32 -14.66
CA GLY A 39 12.02 -13.62 -14.29
C GLY A 39 12.92 -12.38 -14.39
N GLU A 40 12.87 -11.66 -15.50
CA GLU A 40 13.60 -10.40 -15.70
C GLU A 40 13.20 -9.35 -14.65
N PHE A 41 11.91 -9.21 -14.37
CA PHE A 41 11.43 -8.25 -13.39
C PHE A 41 11.83 -8.63 -11.96
N SER A 42 11.77 -9.92 -11.61
CA SER A 42 12.24 -10.46 -10.33
C SER A 42 13.72 -10.17 -10.10
N PHE A 43 14.55 -10.31 -11.15
CA PHE A 43 15.97 -9.95 -11.08
C PHE A 43 16.16 -8.45 -10.82
N LYS A 44 15.48 -7.59 -11.58
CA LYS A 44 15.56 -6.13 -11.41
C LYS A 44 15.16 -5.68 -10.00
N LEU A 45 14.05 -6.21 -9.48
CA LEU A 45 13.60 -5.89 -8.13
C LEU A 45 14.60 -6.34 -7.05
N LYS A 46 15.17 -7.54 -7.18
CA LYS A 46 16.18 -8.02 -6.23
C LYS A 46 17.45 -7.17 -6.23
N ASP A 47 17.86 -6.68 -7.40
CA ASP A 47 19.00 -5.79 -7.54
C ASP A 47 18.70 -4.41 -6.93
N GLU A 48 17.55 -3.81 -7.28
CA GLU A 48 17.13 -2.49 -6.79
C GLU A 48 16.97 -2.44 -5.26
N PHE A 49 16.43 -3.51 -4.67
CA PHE A 49 16.16 -3.58 -3.23
C PHE A 49 17.17 -4.45 -2.45
N ALA A 50 18.32 -4.80 -3.03
CA ALA A 50 19.26 -5.77 -2.43
C ALA A 50 19.67 -5.44 -0.98
N ASP A 51 19.89 -4.16 -0.69
CA ASP A 51 20.32 -3.70 0.63
C ASP A 51 19.17 -3.63 1.65
N LEU A 52 17.92 -3.51 1.18
CA LEU A 52 16.73 -3.29 2.01
C LEU A 52 15.91 -4.57 2.21
N GLU A 53 15.71 -5.35 1.15
CA GLU A 53 14.76 -6.48 1.09
C GLU A 53 15.47 -7.79 0.72
N LYS A 54 16.28 -8.30 1.64
CA LYS A 54 17.12 -9.51 1.43
C LYS A 54 16.34 -10.78 1.09
N ASP A 55 15.08 -10.85 1.52
CA ASP A 55 14.20 -12.00 1.34
C ASP A 55 13.16 -11.81 0.22
N LEU A 56 13.27 -10.74 -0.58
CA LEU A 56 12.33 -10.44 -1.67
C LEU A 56 12.30 -11.58 -2.70
N LYS A 57 11.09 -12.10 -2.94
CA LYS A 57 10.84 -13.18 -3.91
C LYS A 57 9.62 -12.85 -4.74
N LEU A 58 9.82 -12.84 -6.06
CA LEU A 58 8.75 -12.86 -7.05
C LEU A 58 8.87 -14.17 -7.83
N ALA A 59 7.77 -14.92 -7.88
CA ALA A 59 7.67 -16.20 -8.55
C ALA A 59 6.36 -16.29 -9.34
N ILE A 60 6.37 -17.12 -10.38
CA ILE A 60 5.19 -17.53 -11.12
C ILE A 60 5.20 -19.05 -11.25
N GLU A 61 4.03 -19.65 -11.09
CA GLU A 61 3.80 -21.07 -11.26
C GLU A 61 2.52 -21.29 -12.08
N GLU A 62 2.51 -22.36 -12.88
CA GLU A 62 1.30 -22.77 -13.57
C GLU A 62 0.30 -23.34 -12.54
N CYS A 63 -0.98 -23.04 -12.75
CA CYS A 63 -2.07 -23.55 -11.93
C CYS A 63 -3.26 -23.96 -12.80
N GLU A 64 -4.29 -24.54 -12.18
CA GLU A 64 -5.52 -24.88 -12.90
C GLU A 64 -6.20 -23.64 -13.48
N THR A 65 -6.86 -23.81 -14.62
CA THR A 65 -7.58 -22.71 -15.28
C THR A 65 -8.67 -22.17 -14.35
N PRO A 66 -8.67 -20.88 -14.01
CA PRO A 66 -9.67 -20.32 -13.11
C PRO A 66 -11.07 -20.34 -13.77
N PRO A 67 -12.14 -20.54 -12.99
CA PRO A 67 -13.50 -20.61 -13.53
C PRO A 67 -14.01 -19.26 -14.05
N THR A 68 -13.45 -18.16 -13.56
CA THR A 68 -13.85 -16.79 -13.89
C THR A 68 -12.64 -15.87 -13.91
N VAL A 69 -12.71 -14.85 -14.74
CA VAL A 69 -11.74 -13.76 -14.79
C VAL A 69 -12.48 -12.42 -14.72
N MET A 70 -11.78 -11.37 -14.34
CA MET A 70 -12.29 -10.00 -14.41
C MET A 70 -12.57 -9.62 -15.86
N ASP A 71 -13.61 -8.82 -16.05
CA ASP A 71 -13.79 -8.11 -17.31
C ASP A 71 -12.67 -7.06 -17.48
N GLY A 72 -12.33 -6.77 -18.74
CA GLY A 72 -11.19 -5.92 -19.06
C GLY A 72 -11.33 -4.48 -18.55
N GLU A 73 -12.55 -3.95 -18.47
CA GLU A 73 -12.78 -2.58 -18.00
C GLU A 73 -12.56 -2.47 -16.49
N SER A 74 -13.15 -3.37 -15.71
CA SER A 74 -12.97 -3.43 -14.25
C SER A 74 -11.52 -3.71 -13.87
N GLN A 75 -10.84 -4.60 -14.60
CA GLN A 75 -9.41 -4.88 -14.39
C GLN A 75 -8.56 -3.63 -14.61
N GLN A 76 -8.78 -2.89 -15.71
CA GLN A 76 -8.03 -1.67 -15.98
C GLN A 76 -8.30 -0.59 -14.92
N LYS A 77 -9.54 -0.43 -14.47
CA LYS A 77 -9.91 0.49 -13.39
C LYS A 77 -9.20 0.12 -12.09
N LEU A 78 -9.17 -1.17 -11.73
CA LEU A 78 -8.47 -1.65 -10.54
C LEU A 78 -6.96 -1.36 -10.63
N ILE A 79 -6.29 -1.78 -11.70
CA ILE A 79 -4.84 -1.63 -11.84
C ILE A 79 -4.45 -0.14 -11.76
N LYS A 80 -5.14 0.73 -12.51
CA LYS A 80 -4.90 2.18 -12.47
C LYS A 80 -5.14 2.78 -11.08
N ALA A 81 -6.19 2.33 -10.39
CA ALA A 81 -6.44 2.79 -9.02
C ALA A 81 -5.31 2.41 -8.07
N LEU A 82 -4.80 1.18 -8.17
CA LEU A 82 -3.70 0.71 -7.31
C LEU A 82 -2.38 1.41 -7.65
N GLU A 83 -2.09 1.64 -8.93
CA GLU A 83 -0.88 2.34 -9.38
C GLU A 83 -0.89 3.83 -8.97
N CYS A 84 -2.04 4.49 -9.02
CA CYS A 84 -2.16 5.91 -8.68
C CYS A 84 -2.46 6.19 -7.20
N CYS A 85 -2.81 5.16 -6.41
CA CYS A 85 -3.17 5.36 -5.01
C CYS A 85 -1.97 5.86 -4.19
N PRO A 86 -2.05 7.01 -3.51
CA PRO A 86 -0.96 7.51 -2.67
C PRO A 86 -0.52 6.50 -1.61
N HIS A 87 0.79 6.23 -1.56
CA HIS A 87 1.42 5.26 -0.67
C HIS A 87 2.79 5.76 -0.21
N GLY A 88 3.20 5.40 1.02
CA GLY A 88 4.48 5.76 1.62
C GLY A 88 4.45 7.10 2.36
N VAL A 89 5.62 7.74 2.42
CA VAL A 89 5.79 9.07 3.03
C VAL A 89 5.23 10.14 2.09
N ILE A 90 4.32 10.97 2.61
CA ILE A 90 3.69 12.06 1.85
C ILE A 90 4.35 13.40 2.19
N ALA A 91 4.64 13.63 3.48
CA ALA A 91 5.31 14.84 3.92
C ALA A 91 6.19 14.56 5.15
N TRP A 92 7.36 15.18 5.17
CA TRP A 92 8.21 15.29 6.35
C TRP A 92 7.83 16.53 7.16
N SER A 93 8.03 16.47 8.47
CA SER A 93 7.78 17.56 9.39
C SER A 93 8.66 18.75 9.06
N LYS A 94 8.07 19.95 9.08
CA LYS A 94 8.83 21.21 8.98
C LYS A 94 9.38 21.66 10.33
N ASP A 95 8.81 21.13 11.41
CA ASP A 95 9.13 21.52 12.78
C ASP A 95 10.22 20.63 13.40
N MET A 96 10.46 19.43 12.84
CA MET A 96 11.41 18.44 13.36
C MET A 96 12.11 17.70 12.22
N GLU A 97 13.43 17.65 12.28
CA GLU A 97 14.27 16.86 11.37
C GLU A 97 13.98 15.36 11.54
N ASP A 98 14.07 14.60 10.44
CA ASP A 98 13.86 13.14 10.40
C ASP A 98 12.52 12.62 10.95
N LEU A 99 11.49 13.47 11.00
CA LEU A 99 10.14 13.08 11.39
C LEU A 99 9.18 13.07 10.20
N VAL A 100 8.59 11.92 9.90
CA VAL A 100 7.47 11.84 8.95
C VAL A 100 6.24 12.50 9.56
N GLU A 101 5.71 13.54 8.92
CA GLU A 101 4.49 14.21 9.35
C GLU A 101 3.26 13.45 8.85
N THR A 102 3.20 13.14 7.55
CA THR A 102 2.03 12.54 6.90
C THR A 102 2.45 11.34 6.05
N SER A 103 1.71 10.24 6.16
CA SER A 103 1.93 9.02 5.36
C SER A 103 0.62 8.32 5.00
N SER A 104 0.69 7.46 3.97
CA SER A 104 -0.42 6.62 3.52
C SER A 104 0.06 5.19 3.32
N ASN A 105 -0.71 4.21 3.77
CA ASN A 105 -0.43 2.79 3.60
C ASN A 105 -1.56 2.14 2.79
N LEU A 106 -1.23 1.46 1.70
CA LEU A 106 -2.13 0.61 0.92
C LEU A 106 -2.03 -0.78 1.56
N ALA A 107 -2.82 -0.97 2.61
CA ALA A 107 -2.62 -2.01 3.59
C ALA A 107 -3.11 -3.38 3.13
N SER A 108 -4.18 -3.43 2.33
CA SER A 108 -4.58 -4.66 1.68
C SER A 108 -5.50 -4.48 0.49
N VAL A 109 -5.45 -5.43 -0.43
CA VAL A 109 -6.38 -5.58 -1.56
C VAL A 109 -6.80 -7.04 -1.59
N ASN A 110 -8.09 -7.30 -1.42
CA ASN A 110 -8.63 -8.65 -1.30
C ASN A 110 -9.90 -8.80 -2.12
N PHE A 111 -9.98 -9.89 -2.89
CA PHE A 111 -11.20 -10.28 -3.59
C PHE A 111 -12.13 -10.94 -2.57
N ALA A 112 -13.09 -10.18 -2.05
CA ALA A 112 -13.92 -10.54 -0.90
C ALA A 112 -15.16 -11.38 -1.25
N GLY A 113 -15.16 -12.03 -2.42
CA GLY A 113 -16.30 -12.75 -2.97
C GLY A 113 -17.46 -11.84 -3.41
N ASN A 114 -18.49 -12.44 -4.02
CA ASN A 114 -19.67 -11.74 -4.52
C ASN A 114 -19.34 -10.56 -5.45
N ASN A 115 -18.35 -10.71 -6.33
CA ASN A 115 -17.86 -9.68 -7.25
C ASN A 115 -17.46 -8.38 -6.56
N ARG A 116 -16.92 -8.46 -5.33
CA ARG A 116 -16.42 -7.30 -4.58
C ARG A 116 -14.93 -7.41 -4.35
N ILE A 117 -14.25 -6.29 -4.56
CA ILE A 117 -12.85 -6.09 -4.19
C ILE A 117 -12.84 -5.14 -3.00
N ARG A 118 -12.17 -5.54 -1.93
CA ARG A 118 -12.00 -4.72 -0.74
C ARG A 118 -10.57 -4.19 -0.72
N ILE A 119 -10.46 -2.87 -0.83
CA ILE A 119 -9.21 -2.13 -0.70
C ILE A 119 -9.22 -1.47 0.67
N VAL A 120 -8.13 -1.62 1.42
CA VAL A 120 -7.96 -0.99 2.72
C VAL A 120 -6.71 -0.12 2.67
N THR A 121 -6.89 1.15 2.98
CA THR A 121 -5.79 2.09 3.17
C THR A 121 -5.82 2.67 4.58
N THR A 122 -4.66 3.04 5.11
CA THR A 122 -4.54 3.74 6.40
C THR A 122 -3.67 4.96 6.23
N GLN A 123 -4.23 6.12 6.56
CA GLN A 123 -3.52 7.39 6.54
C GLN A 123 -3.14 7.77 7.97
N ARG A 124 -1.97 8.38 8.14
CA ARG A 124 -1.47 8.89 9.41
C ARG A 124 -0.97 10.31 9.21
N SER A 125 -1.25 11.17 10.19
CA SER A 125 -0.58 12.46 10.27
C SER A 125 -0.50 12.94 11.73
N SER A 126 0.53 13.72 12.06
CA SER A 126 0.56 14.54 13.27
C SER A 126 -0.29 15.81 13.15
N VAL A 127 -0.74 16.15 11.94
CA VAL A 127 -1.60 17.31 11.63
C VAL A 127 -2.95 16.82 11.09
N GLU A 128 -4.04 17.16 11.81
CA GLU A 128 -5.38 16.69 11.47
C GLU A 128 -5.86 17.11 10.08
N SER A 129 -5.56 18.34 9.66
CA SER A 129 -5.92 18.82 8.32
C SER A 129 -5.21 18.01 7.23
N SER A 130 -3.90 17.75 7.39
CA SER A 130 -3.11 16.94 6.45
C SER A 130 -3.61 15.50 6.37
N LYS A 131 -4.04 14.91 7.49
CA LYS A 131 -4.67 13.57 7.53
C LYS A 131 -5.95 13.51 6.69
N HIS A 132 -6.83 14.51 6.86
CA HIS A 132 -8.08 14.59 6.09
C HIS A 132 -7.81 14.83 4.60
N GLU A 133 -6.83 15.66 4.28
CA GLU A 133 -6.43 15.92 2.89
C GLU A 133 -5.97 14.64 2.20
N ILE A 134 -5.01 13.90 2.78
CA ILE A 134 -4.53 12.65 2.16
C ILE A 134 -5.62 11.58 2.09
N ALA A 135 -6.50 11.49 3.11
CA ALA A 135 -7.64 10.57 3.08
C ALA A 135 -8.61 10.95 1.94
N GLY A 136 -8.82 12.24 1.71
CA GLY A 136 -9.61 12.75 0.59
C GLY A 136 -8.99 12.41 -0.75
N ILE A 137 -7.69 12.64 -0.94
CA ILE A 137 -6.97 12.33 -2.20
C ILE A 137 -7.06 10.83 -2.51
N VAL A 138 -6.80 9.96 -1.53
CA VAL A 138 -6.93 8.51 -1.69
C VAL A 138 -8.38 8.13 -2.02
N GLY A 139 -9.35 8.74 -1.33
CA GLY A 139 -10.77 8.53 -1.60
C GLY A 139 -11.17 8.90 -3.02
N GLU A 140 -10.75 10.07 -3.51
CA GLU A 140 -11.03 10.51 -4.88
C GLU A 140 -10.35 9.61 -5.93
N CYS A 141 -9.10 9.19 -5.69
CA CYS A 141 -8.41 8.23 -6.54
C CYS A 141 -9.21 6.93 -6.72
N LEU A 142 -9.75 6.38 -5.64
CA LEU A 142 -10.56 5.16 -5.68
C LEU A 142 -11.95 5.40 -6.30
N LYS A 143 -12.58 6.55 -6.06
CA LYS A 143 -13.86 6.93 -6.69
C LYS A 143 -13.74 7.09 -8.20
N LEU A 144 -12.61 7.59 -8.71
CA LEU A 144 -12.35 7.66 -10.15
C LEU A 144 -12.35 6.28 -10.82
N ALA A 145 -12.04 5.23 -10.07
CA ALA A 145 -12.16 3.83 -10.51
C ALA A 145 -13.55 3.23 -10.27
N GLY A 146 -14.51 4.01 -9.78
CA GLY A 146 -15.88 3.58 -9.48
C GLY A 146 -16.07 2.92 -8.12
N ALA A 147 -15.09 3.03 -7.21
CA ALA A 147 -15.22 2.44 -5.87
C ALA A 147 -16.16 3.25 -4.97
N ASN A 148 -16.87 2.56 -4.09
CA ASN A 148 -17.53 3.19 -2.95
C ASN A 148 -16.52 3.31 -1.79
N VAL A 149 -16.33 4.53 -1.27
CA VAL A 149 -15.32 4.83 -0.25
C VAL A 149 -16.01 5.19 1.06
N VAL A 150 -15.57 4.55 2.15
CA VAL A 150 -16.02 4.83 3.51
C VAL A 150 -14.82 5.12 4.38
N HIS A 151 -14.84 6.24 5.10
CA HIS A 151 -13.84 6.58 6.10
C HIS A 151 -14.31 6.13 7.48
N SER A 152 -13.38 5.64 8.30
CA SER A 152 -13.61 5.45 9.73
C SER A 152 -13.23 6.70 10.51
N ASP A 153 -13.73 6.83 11.74
CA ASP A 153 -13.47 7.99 12.60
C ASP A 153 -11.98 8.17 12.97
N GLY A 154 -11.16 7.14 12.76
CA GLY A 154 -9.72 7.19 13.02
C GLY A 154 -9.38 7.47 14.49
N TYR A 155 -8.23 8.11 14.71
CA TYR A 155 -7.80 8.67 15.99
C TYR A 155 -7.07 9.99 15.72
N PRO A 156 -7.10 10.97 16.65
CA PRO A 156 -6.42 12.24 16.47
C PRO A 156 -4.90 12.05 16.51
N GLY A 157 -4.19 12.85 15.73
CA GLY A 157 -2.75 13.04 15.86
C GLY A 157 -2.42 13.79 17.14
N TRP A 158 -1.20 13.58 17.63
CA TRP A 158 -0.63 14.38 18.71
C TRP A 158 0.58 15.12 18.15
N LYS A 159 0.38 16.40 17.81
CA LYS A 159 1.45 17.24 17.27
C LYS A 159 2.53 17.45 18.35
N PRO A 160 3.80 17.13 18.07
CA PRO A 160 4.89 17.41 19.02
C PRO A 160 5.00 18.92 19.31
N ASP A 161 5.28 19.25 20.57
CA ASP A 161 5.63 20.60 21.01
C ASP A 161 7.04 20.61 21.59
N PRO A 162 8.06 21.01 20.80
CA PRO A 162 9.44 21.11 21.28
C PRO A 162 9.62 22.14 22.41
N GLY A 163 8.70 23.09 22.57
CA GLY A 163 8.73 24.10 23.63
C GLY A 163 8.09 23.65 24.95
N SER A 164 7.62 22.40 25.03
CA SER A 164 6.87 21.91 26.18
C SER A 164 7.70 21.88 27.47
N GLU A 165 7.16 22.46 28.55
CA GLU A 165 7.83 22.48 29.86
C GLU A 165 8.07 21.07 30.42
N ILE A 166 7.08 20.18 30.28
CA ILE A 166 7.23 18.80 30.77
C ILE A 166 8.29 18.02 29.98
N LEU A 167 8.43 18.30 28.68
CA LEU A 167 9.49 17.72 27.86
C LEU A 167 10.85 18.12 28.42
N LYS A 168 11.06 19.41 28.69
CA LYS A 168 12.29 19.93 29.27
C LYS A 168 12.62 19.29 30.62
N ILE A 169 11.66 19.28 31.56
CA ILE A 169 11.84 18.67 32.89
C ILE A 169 12.19 17.19 32.77
N THR A 170 11.53 16.47 31.86
CA THR A 170 11.75 15.03 31.65
C THR A 170 13.15 14.77 31.10
N SER A 171 13.57 15.52 30.09
CA SER A 171 14.91 15.40 29.49
C SER A 171 16.03 15.68 30.51
N GLU A 172 15.95 16.81 31.23
CA GLU A 172 16.95 17.18 32.25
C GLU A 172 17.02 16.14 33.38
N SER A 173 15.88 15.59 33.78
CA SER A 173 15.84 14.53 34.81
C SER A 173 16.45 13.22 34.32
N TYR A 174 16.23 12.87 33.06
CA TYR A 174 16.79 11.66 32.45
C TYR A 174 18.31 11.75 32.36
N GLU A 175 18.86 12.85 31.84
CA GLU A 175 20.31 13.11 31.77
C GLU A 175 21.00 13.14 33.13
N LYS A 176 20.26 13.50 34.19
CA LYS A 176 20.80 13.48 35.55
C LYS A 176 20.94 12.07 36.12
N LEU A 177 20.09 11.14 35.69
CA LEU A 177 19.99 9.79 36.25
C LEU A 177 20.83 8.76 35.47
N PHE A 178 21.15 9.03 34.21
CA PHE A 178 21.84 8.11 33.29
C PHE A 178 22.95 8.81 32.53
#